data_AF-A0A946QH11-F1
#
_entry.id   AF-A0A946QH11-F1
#
_cell.length_a   1.000
_cell.length_b   1.000
_cell.length_c   1.000
_cell.angle_alpha   90.00
_cell.angle_beta   90.00
_cell.angle_gamma   90.00
#
_symmetry.space_group_name_H-M   'P 1'
#
loop_
_entity.id
_entity.type
_entity.pdbx_description
1 polymer ?
#
loop_
_entity_poly.entity_id
_entity_poly.type
_entity_poly.pdbx_seq_one_letter_code
_entity_poly.pdbx_strand_id
1 'polypeptide(L)' 'MAEKKDNLSTKRVHPGVEEMGQSLAEGKCSRREFLRTATLLGISATAAYGLASSILG' A
#
# COMPACT_ATOMS: atom_id res chain seq x y z
N MET A 1 -9.81 -8.56 -17.42
CA MET A 1 -9.13 -9.42 -16.44
C MET A 1 -8.99 -8.61 -15.15
N ALA A 2 -10.00 -8.63 -14.28
CA ALA A 2 -9.93 -7.99 -12.97
C ALA A 2 -10.01 -9.13 -11.95
N GLU A 3 -8.86 -9.53 -11.41
CA GLU A 3 -8.81 -10.59 -10.42
C GLU A 3 -9.41 -10.10 -9.09
N LYS A 4 -10.49 -10.77 -8.72
CA LYS A 4 -11.17 -10.78 -7.43
C LYS A 4 -10.26 -11.39 -6.36
N LYS A 5 -10.27 -10.84 -5.14
CA LYS A 5 -9.96 -11.59 -3.91
C LYS A 5 -10.50 -10.89 -2.66
N ASP A 6 -11.79 -11.04 -2.45
CA ASP A 6 -12.42 -10.88 -1.14
C ASP A 6 -12.16 -12.20 -0.39
N ASN A 7 -11.24 -12.20 0.59
CA ASN A 7 -11.13 -13.28 1.55
C ASN A 7 -10.98 -12.72 2.97
N LEU A 8 -11.88 -13.21 3.80
CA LEU A 8 -12.26 -12.75 5.11
C LEU A 8 -11.20 -13.09 6.18
N SER A 9 -10.89 -12.10 7.04
CA SER A 9 -10.36 -12.23 8.40
C SER A 9 -8.84 -12.47 8.60
N THR A 10 -8.25 -11.55 9.37
CA THR A 10 -6.93 -11.58 10.07
C THR A 10 -5.62 -11.14 9.38
N LYS A 11 -5.66 -10.41 8.27
CA LYS A 11 -4.58 -9.46 7.95
C LYS A 11 -5.20 -8.14 7.50
N ARG A 12 -5.12 -7.14 8.39
CA ARG A 12 -5.85 -5.85 8.33
C ARG A 12 -5.42 -4.92 7.18
N VAL A 13 -4.55 -5.39 6.30
CA VAL A 13 -3.89 -4.61 5.26
C VAL A 13 -4.24 -5.23 3.92
N HIS A 14 -4.78 -4.41 3.02
CA HIS A 14 -5.14 -4.83 1.67
C HIS A 14 -3.88 -5.33 0.91
N PRO A 15 -3.91 -6.49 0.22
CA PRO A 15 -2.74 -7.05 -0.45
C PRO A 15 -2.11 -6.10 -1.48
N GLY A 16 -2.93 -5.29 -2.16
CA GLY A 16 -2.44 -4.25 -3.07
C GLY A 16 -1.56 -3.17 -2.41
N VAL A 17 -1.57 -3.04 -1.07
CA VAL A 17 -0.64 -2.16 -0.36
C VAL A 17 0.76 -2.79 -0.29
N GLU A 18 0.83 -4.12 -0.10
CA GLU A 18 2.12 -4.83 -0.09
C GLU A 18 2.80 -4.71 -1.46
N GLU A 19 2.06 -4.88 -2.56
CA GLU A 19 2.54 -4.69 -3.93
C GLU A 19 2.98 -3.24 -4.23
N MET A 20 2.19 -2.25 -3.77
CA MET A 20 2.55 -0.83 -3.89
C MET A 20 3.78 -0.48 -3.06
N GLY A 21 3.97 -1.13 -1.91
CA GLY A 21 5.15 -0.97 -1.07
C GLY A 21 6.42 -1.50 -1.75
N GLN A 22 6.33 -2.65 -2.41
CA GLN A 22 7.43 -3.17 -3.25
C GLN A 22 7.75 -2.22 -4.40
N SER A 23 6.73 -1.69 -5.08
CA SER A 23 6.91 -0.70 -6.15
C SER A 23 7.57 0.60 -5.66
N LEU A 24 7.31 1.00 -4.41
CA LEU A 24 7.98 2.14 -3.78
C LEU A 24 9.45 1.82 -3.46
N ALA A 25 9.74 0.61 -2.95
CA ALA A 25 11.11 0.15 -2.66
C ALA A 25 11.97 0.03 -3.94
N GLU A 26 11.36 -0.41 -5.03
CA GLU A 26 12.00 -0.53 -6.36
C GLU A 26 12.14 0.83 -7.08
N GLY A 27 11.62 1.92 -6.52
CA GLY A 27 11.64 3.25 -7.14
C GLY A 27 10.70 3.42 -8.34
N LYS A 28 9.80 2.45 -8.58
CA LYS A 28 8.78 2.50 -9.66
C LYS A 28 7.58 3.37 -9.31
N CYS A 29 7.38 3.66 -8.02
CA CYS A 29 6.29 4.47 -7.50
C CYS A 29 6.85 5.63 -6.69
N SER A 30 6.32 6.83 -6.89
CA SER A 30 6.65 7.98 -6.04
C SER A 30 5.99 7.86 -4.67
N ARG A 31 6.59 8.46 -3.63
CA ARG A 31 6.01 8.53 -2.27
C ARG A 31 4.55 9.04 -2.29
N ARG A 32 4.26 10.05 -3.11
CA ARG A 32 2.90 10.62 -3.25
C ARG A 32 1.90 9.66 -3.89
N GLU A 33 2.34 8.86 -4.85
CA GLU A 33 1.51 7.84 -5.52
C GLU A 33 1.19 6.69 -4.57
N PHE A 34 2.19 6.23 -3.80
CA PHE A 34 1.99 5.24 -2.74
C PHE A 34 0.95 5.70 -1.72
N LEU A 35 1.07 6.93 -1.21
CA LEU A 35 0.12 7.48 -0.23
C LEU A 35 -1.29 7.57 -0.80
N ARG A 36 -1.45 7.97 -2.06
CA ARG A 36 -2.76 8.06 -2.71
C ARG A 36 -3.39 6.68 -2.87
N THR A 37 -2.64 5.71 -3.38
CA THR A 37 -3.17 4.36 -3.60
C THR A 37 -3.43 3.66 -2.26
N ALA A 38 -2.52 3.76 -1.29
CA ALA A 38 -2.70 3.17 0.03
C ALA A 38 -3.96 3.71 0.74
N THR A 39 -4.21 5.01 0.64
CA THR A 39 -5.42 5.61 1.24
C THR A 39 -6.71 5.21 0.52
N LEU A 40 -6.68 5.06 -0.80
CA LEU A 40 -7.80 4.48 -1.57
C LEU A 40 -8.09 3.03 -1.20
N LEU A 41 -7.05 2.26 -0.83
CA LEU A 41 -7.17 0.88 -0.37
C LEU A 41 -7.58 0.74 1.11
N GLY A 42 -7.90 1.86 1.77
CA GLY A 42 -8.43 1.89 3.14
C GLY A 42 -7.39 2.08 4.24
N ILE A 43 -6.15 2.43 3.90
CA ILE A 43 -5.13 2.81 4.91
C ILE A 43 -5.33 4.27 5.32
N SER A 44 -5.18 4.56 6.62
CA SER A 44 -5.18 5.96 7.08
C SER A 44 -3.96 6.72 6.54
N ALA A 45 -4.09 8.03 6.31
CA ALA A 45 -2.96 8.85 5.86
C ALA A 45 -1.73 8.70 6.79
N THR A 46 -1.95 8.66 8.11
CA THR A 46 -0.90 8.49 9.12
C THR A 46 -0.17 7.16 8.98
N ALA A 47 -0.90 6.05 8.81
CA ALA A 47 -0.30 4.73 8.62
C ALA A 47 0.45 4.65 7.28
N ALA A 48 -0.11 5.23 6.20
CA ALA A 48 0.55 5.27 4.90
C ALA A 48 1.87 6.05 4.95
N TYR A 49 1.93 7.18 5.67
CA TYR A 49 3.18 7.92 5.88
C TYR A 49 4.21 7.11 6.67
N GLY A 50 3.78 6.38 7.71
CA GLY A 50 4.65 5.49 8.48
C GLY A 50 5.24 4.37 7.63
N LEU A 51 4.40 3.69 6.84
CA LEU A 51 4.83 2.64 5.90
C LEU A 51 5.79 3.16 4.85
N ALA A 52 5.50 4.33 4.27
CA ALA A 52 6.39 4.95 3.28
C ALA A 52 7.76 5.31 3.90
N SER A 53 7.78 5.79 5.15
CA SER A 53 9.03 6.07 5.86
C SER A 53 9.82 4.80 6.20
N SER A 54 9.16 3.69 6.57
CA SER A 54 9.85 2.42 6.86
C SER A 54 10.38 1.72 5.61
N ILE A 55 9.85 2.05 4.43
CA ILE A 55 10.28 1.45 3.15
C ILE A 55 11.43 2.27 2.52
N LEU A 56 11.40 3.59 2.64
CA LEU A 56 12.39 4.50 2.04
C LEU A 56 13.56 4.86 2.98
N GLY A 57 13.40 4.66 4.29
CA GLY A 57 14.44 4.85 5.29
C GLY A 57 15.16 3.54 5.58
#